data_AF-A0A940TH40-F1
#
_entry.id   AF-A0A940TH40-F1
#
_cell.length_a   1.000
_cell.length_b   1.000
_cell.length_c   1.000
_cell.angle_alpha   90.00
_cell.angle_beta   90.00
_cell.angle_gamma   90.00
#
_symmetry.space_group_name_H-M   'P 1'
#
loop_
_entity.id
_entity.type
_entity.pdbx_description
1 polymer ?
#
loop_
_entity_poly.entity_id
_entity_poly.type
_entity_poly.pdbx_seq_one_letter_code
_entity_poly.pdbx_strand_id
1 'polypeptide(L)'
;MTAPHLVSKQTDPAVIVIGEQGTHVIPLVSGHIGGANALAELIAEKIGAEAVITTATDTGRRFSPDSFAVANDLLITDFEAAKNIAAAVLEGKKIGFKCDYPFVLLPDDLVASDEAEYGIAVSETSVPSPYSTTLYLPPKNIVIGIGCKKGTPADIISEAVKKVFSENGISSGRICEAASIDLKADEAGLLEFCHSKGVSLVTYSAEELMKVSGDFTASEFVRSITGVDNICERSAVLCSGGKLVIRKTALNGVTVAVAEKPVRIDFSKKVI
;
A
#
# COMPACT_ATOMS: atom_id res chain seq x y z
N MET A 1 16.44 -25.49 9.62
CA MET A 1 15.25 -25.82 8.81
C MET A 1 14.84 -24.68 7.88
N THR A 2 15.01 -23.42 8.27
CA THR A 2 14.57 -22.25 7.48
C THR A 2 15.56 -21.84 6.38
N ALA A 3 16.87 -21.91 6.63
CA ALA A 3 17.91 -21.42 5.71
C ALA A 3 17.80 -21.87 4.24
N PRO A 4 17.45 -23.12 3.89
CA PRO A 4 17.34 -23.55 2.49
C PRO A 4 16.18 -22.93 1.70
N HIS A 5 15.22 -22.30 2.39
CA HIS A 5 14.00 -21.76 1.81
C HIS A 5 13.99 -20.23 1.73
N LEU A 6 15.04 -19.58 2.26
CA LEU A 6 15.15 -18.12 2.24
C LEU A 6 15.66 -17.67 0.88
N VAL A 7 14.95 -16.73 0.27
CA VAL A 7 15.28 -16.14 -1.04
C VAL A 7 15.63 -14.67 -0.88
N SER A 8 14.82 -13.91 -0.14
CA SER A 8 15.03 -12.49 0.10
C SER A 8 14.21 -12.00 1.29
N LYS A 9 14.82 -11.17 2.15
CA LYS A 9 14.11 -10.45 3.24
C LYS A 9 12.95 -9.56 2.76
N GLN A 10 12.85 -9.31 1.45
CA GLN A 10 11.80 -8.50 0.83
C GLN A 10 10.54 -9.33 0.52
N THR A 11 10.69 -10.62 0.21
CA THR A 11 9.61 -11.49 -0.25
C THR A 11 9.34 -12.65 0.68
N ASP A 12 10.34 -13.03 1.49
CA ASP A 12 10.22 -14.12 2.45
C ASP A 12 9.27 -13.68 3.58
N PRO A 13 8.38 -14.59 4.03
CA PRO A 13 7.47 -14.30 5.13
C PRO A 13 8.24 -14.02 6.43
N ALA A 14 7.58 -13.35 7.38
CA ALA A 14 8.08 -13.27 8.75
C ALA A 14 8.28 -14.67 9.33
N VAL A 15 9.47 -14.91 9.88
CA VAL A 15 9.80 -16.16 10.57
C VAL A 15 10.14 -15.84 12.02
N ILE A 16 9.38 -16.43 12.94
CA ILE A 16 9.53 -16.26 14.39
C ILE A 16 9.96 -17.58 15.02
N VAL A 17 10.91 -17.53 15.95
CA VAL A 17 11.25 -18.65 16.84
C VAL A 17 10.79 -18.33 18.25
N ILE A 18 10.06 -19.26 18.85
CA ILE A 18 9.67 -19.21 20.26
C ILE A 18 10.38 -20.35 20.96
N GLY A 19 11.10 -20.04 22.05
CA GLY A 19 11.74 -21.08 22.86
C GLY A 19 10.70 -22.02 23.48
N GLU A 20 11.04 -23.27 23.75
CA GLU A 20 10.12 -24.27 24.30
C GLU A 20 9.44 -23.82 25.60
N GLN A 21 10.17 -23.09 26.44
CA GLN A 21 9.64 -22.54 27.70
C GLN A 21 8.73 -21.32 27.51
N GLY A 22 8.59 -20.82 26.27
CA GLY A 22 7.77 -19.66 25.95
C GLY A 22 8.28 -18.34 26.52
N THR A 23 9.56 -18.25 26.93
CA THR A 23 10.10 -17.05 27.59
C THR A 23 10.69 -16.03 26.62
N HIS A 24 11.05 -16.45 25.40
CA HIS A 24 11.65 -15.58 24.40
C HIS A 24 10.98 -15.76 23.04
N VAL A 25 10.76 -14.64 22.34
CA VAL A 25 10.26 -14.58 20.98
C VAL A 25 11.30 -13.89 20.12
N ILE A 26 11.86 -14.61 19.14
CA ILE A 26 13.03 -14.19 18.37
C ILE A 26 12.64 -14.10 16.89
N PRO A 27 12.60 -12.89 16.29
CA PRO A 27 12.44 -12.76 14.85
C PRO A 27 13.71 -13.21 14.13
N LEU A 28 13.59 -14.13 13.17
CA LEU A 28 14.72 -14.66 12.40
C LEU A 28 14.91 -13.93 11.06
N VAL A 29 13.82 -13.67 10.33
CA VAL A 29 13.86 -13.14 8.96
C VAL A 29 12.71 -12.16 8.75
N SER A 30 12.93 -11.18 7.87
CA SER A 30 11.95 -10.17 7.48
C SER A 30 11.47 -9.27 8.64
N GLY A 31 12.42 -8.85 9.50
CA GLY A 31 12.21 -8.01 10.68
C GLY A 31 11.35 -6.76 10.45
N HIS A 32 11.80 -5.87 9.56
CA HIS A 32 11.09 -4.62 9.27
C HIS A 32 10.04 -4.80 8.16
N ILE A 33 10.48 -5.14 6.94
CA ILE A 33 9.58 -5.17 5.75
C ILE A 33 8.50 -6.25 5.87
N GLY A 34 8.86 -7.44 6.37
CA GLY A 34 7.88 -8.51 6.56
C GLY A 34 7.18 -8.49 7.91
N GLY A 35 7.44 -7.49 8.77
CA GLY A 35 6.77 -7.33 10.06
C GLY A 35 7.18 -8.33 11.14
N ALA A 36 8.27 -9.09 10.98
CA ALA A 36 8.65 -10.10 11.97
C ALA A 36 8.99 -9.50 13.35
N ASN A 37 9.54 -8.29 13.40
CA ASN A 37 9.88 -7.65 14.67
C ASN A 37 8.62 -7.24 15.43
N ALA A 38 7.66 -6.63 14.72
CA ALA A 38 6.37 -6.26 15.29
C ALA A 38 5.56 -7.49 15.73
N LEU A 39 5.55 -8.54 14.91
CA LEU A 39 4.92 -9.81 15.26
C LEU A 39 5.58 -10.44 16.50
N ALA A 40 6.90 -10.34 16.63
CA ALA A 40 7.61 -10.83 17.81
C ALA A 40 7.20 -10.07 19.07
N GLU A 41 7.09 -8.74 19.03
CA GLU A 41 6.61 -7.91 20.14
C GLU A 41 5.16 -8.27 20.52
N LEU A 42 4.27 -8.38 19.53
CA LEU A 42 2.87 -8.71 19.75
C LEU A 42 2.70 -10.11 20.38
N ILE A 43 3.44 -11.10 19.90
CA ILE A 43 3.43 -12.45 20.47
C ILE A 43 3.98 -12.39 21.89
N ALA A 44 5.11 -11.73 22.11
CA ALA A 44 5.76 -11.62 23.41
C ALA A 44 4.84 -11.00 24.47
N GLU A 45 4.16 -9.91 24.11
CA GLU A 45 3.15 -9.27 24.97
C GLU A 45 2.02 -10.24 25.33
N LYS A 46 1.50 -11.00 24.35
CA LYS A 46 0.39 -11.94 24.57
C LYS A 46 0.74 -13.15 25.42
N ILE A 47 2.00 -13.62 25.37
CA ILE A 47 2.43 -14.82 26.11
C ILE A 47 3.23 -14.49 27.37
N GLY A 48 3.48 -13.21 27.67
CA GLY A 48 4.30 -12.79 28.80
C GLY A 48 5.80 -13.12 28.62
N ALA A 49 6.28 -13.12 27.38
CA ALA A 49 7.67 -13.36 27.01
C ALA A 49 8.45 -12.06 26.73
N GLU A 50 9.75 -12.20 26.50
CA GLU A 50 10.61 -11.13 26.01
C GLU A 50 10.82 -11.24 24.48
N ALA A 51 10.60 -10.15 23.75
CA ALA A 51 10.94 -10.06 22.34
C ALA A 51 12.43 -9.70 22.18
N VAL A 52 13.22 -10.59 21.56
CA VAL A 52 14.67 -10.41 21.38
C VAL A 52 14.96 -9.83 20.00
N ILE A 53 14.78 -8.52 19.84
CA ILE A 53 15.03 -7.81 18.57
C ILE A 53 16.49 -7.39 18.49
N THR A 54 17.21 -7.89 17.48
CA THR A 54 18.65 -7.66 17.31
C THR A 54 18.99 -6.64 16.21
N THR A 55 17.99 -6.07 15.53
CA THR A 55 18.19 -5.05 14.49
C THR A 55 18.58 -3.70 15.09
N ALA A 56 19.75 -3.20 14.68
CA ALA A 56 20.31 -1.93 15.16
C ALA A 56 19.41 -0.70 14.91
N THR A 57 18.50 -0.78 13.93
CA THR A 57 17.51 0.25 13.62
C THR A 57 16.32 0.28 14.57
N ASP A 58 16.01 -0.81 15.28
CA ASP A 58 14.84 -0.91 16.18
C ASP A 58 15.16 -0.69 17.66
N THR A 59 16.44 -0.74 18.05
CA THR A 59 16.87 -0.48 19.45
C THR A 59 16.71 0.98 19.90
N GLY A 60 16.10 1.82 19.06
CA GLY A 60 15.46 3.06 19.47
C GLY A 60 16.39 4.27 19.44
N ARG A 61 16.18 5.14 18.43
CA ARG A 61 16.35 6.62 18.40
C ARG A 61 16.56 7.17 16.98
N ARG A 62 16.81 6.31 15.98
CA ARG A 62 17.18 6.74 14.63
C ARG A 62 16.11 6.38 13.60
N PHE A 63 15.93 7.25 12.62
CA PHE A 63 15.00 7.03 11.52
C PHE A 63 15.39 5.85 10.62
N SER A 64 14.40 5.01 10.28
CA SER A 64 14.53 3.91 9.32
C SER A 64 13.60 4.14 8.12
N PRO A 65 14.13 4.36 6.90
CA PRO A 65 13.31 4.60 5.71
C PRO A 65 12.35 3.45 5.39
N ASP A 66 12.82 2.20 5.52
CA ASP A 66 12.02 1.01 5.21
C ASP A 66 10.85 0.86 6.19
N SER A 67 11.13 0.99 7.49
CA SER A 67 10.10 0.86 8.53
C SER A 67 9.08 1.99 8.44
N PHE A 68 9.54 3.20 8.16
CA PHE A 68 8.67 4.35 7.91
C PHE A 68 7.74 4.12 6.71
N ALA A 69 8.29 3.59 5.61
CA ALA A 69 7.52 3.30 4.41
C ALA A 69 6.43 2.25 4.68
N VAL A 70 6.78 1.15 5.35
CA VAL A 70 5.83 0.08 5.69
C VAL A 70 4.74 0.59 6.63
N ALA A 71 5.11 1.30 7.71
CA ALA A 71 4.15 1.81 8.69
C ALA A 71 3.18 2.87 8.13
N ASN A 72 3.50 3.47 6.99
CA ASN A 72 2.67 4.48 6.32
C ASN A 72 2.09 4.01 4.98
N ASP A 73 2.09 2.70 4.70
CA ASP A 73 1.56 2.11 3.47
C ASP A 73 2.19 2.71 2.20
N LEU A 74 3.50 2.98 2.22
CA LEU A 74 4.25 3.55 1.11
C LEU A 74 4.96 2.47 0.31
N LEU A 75 5.21 2.75 -0.97
CA LEU A 75 6.02 1.92 -1.85
C LEU A 75 7.49 2.30 -1.73
N ILE A 76 8.36 1.34 -1.50
CA ILE A 76 9.80 1.54 -1.63
C ILE A 76 10.15 1.35 -3.10
N THR A 77 10.48 2.44 -3.81
CA THR A 77 10.79 2.37 -5.25
C THR A 77 12.24 1.98 -5.53
N ASP A 78 13.14 2.23 -4.58
CA ASP A 78 14.58 1.98 -4.72
C ASP A 78 15.18 1.52 -3.38
N PHE A 79 15.46 0.23 -3.28
CA PHE A 79 16.03 -0.37 -2.07
C PHE A 79 17.49 0.02 -1.84
N GLU A 80 18.25 0.37 -2.88
CA GLU A 80 19.64 0.82 -2.71
C GLU A 80 19.65 2.24 -2.16
N ALA A 81 18.76 3.12 -2.65
CA ALA A 81 18.56 4.43 -2.04
C ALA A 81 18.14 4.33 -0.57
N ALA A 82 17.22 3.41 -0.24
CA ALA A 82 16.79 3.19 1.15
C ALA A 82 17.95 2.74 2.06
N LYS A 83 18.80 1.81 1.60
CA LYS A 83 20.01 1.39 2.34
C LYS A 83 20.99 2.53 2.54
N ASN A 84 21.25 3.32 1.49
CA ASN A 84 22.17 4.45 1.53
C ASN A 84 21.69 5.52 2.52
N ILE A 85 20.38 5.81 2.51
CA ILE A 85 19.78 6.75 3.47
C ILE A 85 19.86 6.20 4.89
N ALA A 86 19.56 4.92 5.11
CA ALA A 86 19.69 4.30 6.42
C ALA A 86 21.14 4.38 6.96
N ALA A 87 22.14 4.15 6.10
CA ALA A 87 23.54 4.33 6.46
C ALA A 87 23.87 5.79 6.81
N ALA A 88 23.38 6.76 6.03
CA ALA A 88 23.56 8.18 6.29
C ALA A 88 22.98 8.62 7.65
N VAL A 89 21.81 8.07 8.04
CA VAL A 89 21.22 8.31 9.38
C VAL A 89 22.14 7.78 10.48
N LEU A 90 22.72 6.59 10.31
CA LEU A 90 23.64 5.99 11.29
C LEU A 90 24.95 6.79 11.43
N GLU A 91 25.39 7.44 10.35
CA GLU A 91 26.51 8.40 10.35
C GLU A 91 26.15 9.75 10.99
N GLY A 92 24.87 9.96 11.36
CA GLY A 92 24.39 11.20 11.97
C GLY A 92 24.11 12.33 10.99
N LYS A 93 24.04 12.04 9.68
CA LYS A 93 23.64 13.03 8.66
C LYS A 93 22.15 13.33 8.79
N LYS A 94 21.76 14.58 8.49
CA LYS A 94 20.35 14.97 8.36
C LYS A 94 19.81 14.55 6.99
N ILE A 95 18.62 13.96 7.00
CA ILE A 95 17.96 13.45 5.79
C ILE A 95 16.90 14.44 5.35
N GLY A 96 16.95 14.87 4.09
CA GLY A 96 15.92 15.74 3.51
C GLY A 96 14.56 15.05 3.49
N PHE A 97 13.51 15.79 3.82
CA PHE A 97 12.13 15.32 3.77
C PHE A 97 11.27 16.23 2.91
N LYS A 98 10.74 15.66 1.82
CA LYS A 98 9.75 16.31 0.95
C LYS A 98 8.46 15.52 0.96
N CYS A 99 7.33 16.18 1.19
CA CYS A 99 6.04 15.51 1.28
C CYS A 99 4.92 16.41 0.77
N ASP A 100 4.09 15.86 -0.13
CA ASP A 100 2.91 16.54 -0.67
C ASP A 100 1.64 16.32 0.18
N TYR A 101 1.77 15.55 1.27
CA TYR A 101 0.67 15.14 2.13
C TYR A 101 0.79 15.73 3.54
N PRO A 102 -0.33 15.89 4.27
CA PRO A 102 -0.27 16.25 5.68
C PRO A 102 0.55 15.23 6.48
N PHE A 103 1.49 15.72 7.29
CA PHE A 103 2.33 14.88 8.15
C PHE A 103 2.41 15.41 9.59
N VAL A 104 2.74 14.53 10.53
CA VAL A 104 2.93 14.88 11.95
C VAL A 104 4.19 14.25 12.53
N LEU A 105 4.78 14.89 13.54
CA LEU A 105 5.89 14.36 14.34
C LEU A 105 7.16 14.06 13.53
N LEU A 106 7.62 15.00 12.71
CA LEU A 106 8.87 14.86 11.95
C LEU A 106 10.06 14.54 12.91
N PRO A 107 10.75 13.39 12.75
CA PRO A 107 11.86 13.02 13.62
C PRO A 107 13.06 13.95 13.46
N ASP A 108 13.88 14.06 14.51
CA ASP A 108 15.07 14.91 14.50
C ASP A 108 16.05 14.53 13.37
N ASP A 109 16.13 13.28 12.94
CA ASP A 109 17.01 12.87 11.84
C ASP A 109 16.60 13.46 10.48
N LEU A 110 15.37 13.98 10.36
CA LEU A 110 14.83 14.56 9.13
C LEU A 110 14.78 16.08 9.18
N VAL A 111 14.93 16.70 8.01
CA VAL A 111 14.81 18.14 7.83
C VAL A 111 13.95 18.43 6.60
N ALA A 112 12.96 19.31 6.74
CA ALA A 112 12.18 19.82 5.61
C ALA A 112 12.99 20.87 4.84
N SER A 113 14.03 20.42 4.14
CA SER A 113 14.92 21.24 3.31
C SER A 113 15.28 20.49 2.03
N ASP A 114 15.55 21.24 0.96
CA ASP A 114 16.02 20.74 -0.33
C ASP A 114 17.57 20.74 -0.43
N GLU A 115 18.28 21.12 0.65
CA GLU A 115 19.76 21.26 0.66
C GLU A 115 20.52 20.00 1.12
N ALA A 116 19.81 18.90 1.40
CA ALA A 116 20.43 17.66 1.86
C ALA A 116 21.00 16.82 0.70
N GLU A 117 22.07 16.07 0.96
CA GLU A 117 22.62 15.11 -0.02
C GLU A 117 21.71 13.87 -0.18
N TYR A 118 21.13 13.42 0.93
CA TYR A 118 20.24 12.26 1.02
C TYR A 118 18.86 12.72 1.46
N GLY A 119 17.81 12.16 0.89
CA GLY A 119 16.46 12.46 1.34
C GLY A 119 15.39 11.53 0.83
N ILE A 120 14.20 11.67 1.42
CA ILE A 120 13.01 10.91 1.06
C ILE A 120 11.95 11.87 0.50
N ALA A 121 11.23 11.42 -0.52
CA ALA A 121 10.16 12.17 -1.16
C ALA A 121 8.86 11.35 -1.17
N VAL A 122 7.83 11.83 -0.47
CA VAL A 122 6.49 11.22 -0.43
C VAL A 122 5.57 12.04 -1.36
N SER A 123 5.36 11.56 -2.58
CA SER A 123 4.60 12.26 -3.64
C SER A 123 3.89 11.27 -4.57
N GLU A 124 2.88 11.78 -5.30
CA GLU A 124 2.14 11.04 -6.34
C GLU A 124 2.98 10.78 -7.61
N THR A 125 3.89 11.70 -7.91
CA THR A 125 4.73 11.67 -9.11
C THR A 125 6.20 11.61 -8.73
N SER A 126 7.02 11.11 -9.63
CA SER A 126 8.47 11.24 -9.56
C SER A 126 8.83 12.72 -9.80
N VAL A 127 8.65 13.55 -8.76
CA VAL A 127 9.16 14.93 -8.71
C VAL A 127 10.65 14.88 -9.11
N PRO A 128 11.20 15.82 -9.89
CA PRO A 128 12.63 15.84 -10.16
C PRO A 128 13.43 15.75 -8.86
N SER A 129 14.43 14.86 -8.85
CA SER A 129 15.22 14.43 -7.68
C SER A 129 15.60 15.61 -6.79
N PRO A 130 14.89 15.82 -5.65
CA PRO A 130 15.19 16.92 -4.74
C PRO A 130 16.58 16.78 -4.12
N TYR A 131 17.11 15.55 -4.06
CA TYR A 131 18.40 15.22 -3.44
C TYR A 131 19.29 14.41 -4.40
N SER A 132 20.60 14.37 -4.12
CA SER A 132 21.56 13.55 -4.86
C SER A 132 21.22 12.06 -4.77
N THR A 133 20.83 11.60 -3.58
CA THR A 133 20.19 10.29 -3.38
C THR A 133 18.77 10.52 -2.85
N THR A 134 17.77 10.34 -3.71
CA THR A 134 16.36 10.45 -3.32
C THR A 134 15.70 9.08 -3.31
N LEU A 135 15.11 8.70 -2.17
CA LEU A 135 14.16 7.61 -2.10
C LEU A 135 12.74 8.13 -2.30
N TYR A 136 12.08 7.71 -3.38
CA TYR A 136 10.67 8.02 -3.60
C TYR A 136 9.79 7.00 -2.89
N LEU A 137 8.80 7.51 -2.17
CA LEU A 137 7.87 6.74 -1.36
C LEU A 137 6.42 7.08 -1.73
N PRO A 138 5.95 6.74 -2.95
CA PRO A 138 4.57 6.99 -3.34
C PRO A 138 3.61 6.15 -2.48
N PRO A 139 2.48 6.71 -2.04
CA PRO A 139 1.53 5.99 -1.20
C PRO A 139 0.77 4.90 -1.97
N LYS A 140 0.53 3.77 -1.31
CA LYS A 140 -0.40 2.71 -1.74
C LYS A 140 -1.82 3.11 -1.35
N ASN A 141 -2.36 4.11 -2.04
CA ASN A 141 -3.66 4.70 -1.69
C ASN A 141 -4.68 4.64 -2.83
N ILE A 142 -4.42 3.88 -3.88
CA ILE A 142 -5.31 3.78 -5.04
C ILE A 142 -6.32 2.65 -4.84
N VAL A 143 -7.59 2.97 -4.97
CA VAL A 143 -8.69 2.00 -5.01
C VAL A 143 -9.25 1.95 -6.42
N ILE A 144 -9.35 0.74 -6.97
CA ILE A 144 -9.91 0.51 -8.31
C ILE A 144 -11.33 -0.01 -8.21
N GLY A 145 -12.28 0.74 -8.75
CA GLY A 145 -13.64 0.26 -8.93
C GLY A 145 -13.76 -0.49 -10.25
N ILE A 146 -14.20 -1.74 -10.21
CA ILE A 146 -14.28 -2.59 -11.40
C ILE A 146 -15.70 -3.11 -11.60
N GLY A 147 -16.23 -2.88 -12.79
CA GLY A 147 -17.38 -3.58 -13.34
C GLY A 147 -16.94 -4.43 -14.54
N CYS A 148 -17.61 -5.54 -14.78
CA CYS A 148 -17.30 -6.42 -15.92
C CYS A 148 -18.56 -7.22 -16.33
N LYS A 149 -18.50 -7.96 -17.44
CA LYS A 149 -19.54 -8.96 -17.74
C LYS A 149 -19.29 -10.24 -16.94
N LYS A 150 -20.31 -11.09 -16.78
CA LYS A 150 -20.15 -12.40 -16.13
C LYS A 150 -19.14 -13.25 -16.91
N GLY A 151 -18.22 -13.91 -16.20
CA GLY A 151 -17.20 -14.77 -16.81
C GLY A 151 -16.11 -14.01 -17.55
N THR A 152 -15.90 -12.71 -17.26
CA THR A 152 -14.79 -11.96 -17.86
C THR A 152 -13.47 -12.52 -17.32
N PRO A 153 -12.54 -12.98 -18.18
CA PRO A 153 -11.23 -13.46 -17.75
C PRO A 153 -10.35 -12.40 -17.05
N ALA A 154 -9.46 -12.84 -16.16
CA ALA A 154 -8.61 -11.97 -15.36
C ALA A 154 -7.59 -11.17 -16.17
N ASP A 155 -7.09 -11.73 -17.27
CA ASP A 155 -6.20 -11.06 -18.23
C ASP A 155 -6.88 -9.86 -18.89
N ILE A 156 -8.14 -9.99 -19.31
CA ILE A 156 -8.94 -8.89 -19.88
C ILE A 156 -9.15 -7.77 -18.85
N ILE A 157 -9.39 -8.11 -17.59
CA ILE A 157 -9.49 -7.13 -16.49
C ILE A 157 -8.15 -6.45 -16.28
N SER A 158 -7.06 -7.22 -16.24
CA SER A 158 -5.70 -6.72 -16.07
C SER A 158 -5.28 -5.77 -17.19
N GLU A 159 -5.62 -6.08 -18.44
CA GLU A 159 -5.39 -5.22 -19.59
C GLU A 159 -6.15 -3.89 -19.50
N ALA A 160 -7.43 -3.94 -19.11
CA ALA A 160 -8.23 -2.75 -18.92
C ALA A 160 -7.66 -1.84 -17.83
N VAL A 161 -7.30 -2.41 -16.68
CA VAL A 161 -6.67 -1.66 -15.58
C VAL A 161 -5.31 -1.11 -16.01
N LYS A 162 -4.46 -1.92 -16.64
CA LYS A 162 -3.13 -1.49 -17.11
C LYS A 162 -3.23 -0.33 -18.11
N LYS A 163 -4.18 -0.39 -19.04
CA LYS A 163 -4.42 0.68 -20.02
C LYS A 163 -4.79 1.98 -19.30
N VAL A 164 -5.80 1.93 -18.43
CA VAL A 164 -6.23 3.10 -17.64
C VAL A 164 -5.09 3.71 -16.83
N PHE A 165 -4.26 2.88 -16.19
CA PHE A 165 -3.14 3.36 -15.39
C PHE A 165 -2.04 3.99 -16.25
N SER A 166 -1.70 3.36 -17.38
CA SER A 166 -0.69 3.89 -18.30
C SER A 166 -1.08 5.22 -18.94
N GLU A 167 -2.35 5.38 -19.33
CA GLU A 167 -2.86 6.61 -19.95
C GLU A 167 -2.91 7.78 -18.97
N ASN A 168 -2.95 7.51 -17.67
CA ASN A 168 -3.02 8.51 -16.60
C ASN A 168 -1.73 8.64 -15.78
N GLY A 169 -0.65 7.94 -16.17
CA GLY A 169 0.64 8.02 -15.48
C GLY A 169 0.64 7.47 -14.04
N ILE A 170 -0.30 6.60 -13.69
CA ILE A 170 -0.40 6.02 -12.34
C ILE A 170 0.37 4.71 -12.28
N SER A 171 1.24 4.55 -11.28
CA SER A 171 1.92 3.28 -11.03
C SER A 171 0.94 2.25 -10.47
N SER A 172 0.91 1.05 -11.09
CA SER A 172 0.08 -0.06 -10.61
C SER A 172 0.45 -0.56 -9.21
N GLY A 173 1.67 -0.26 -8.72
CA GLY A 173 2.05 -0.58 -7.35
C GLY A 173 1.26 0.21 -6.30
N ARG A 174 0.66 1.35 -6.66
CA ARG A 174 -0.11 2.19 -5.72
C ARG A 174 -1.49 1.61 -5.38
N ILE A 175 -1.92 0.56 -6.07
CA ILE A 175 -3.21 -0.11 -5.82
C ILE A 175 -3.17 -0.76 -4.44
N CYS A 176 -4.13 -0.41 -3.59
CA CYS A 176 -4.31 -1.03 -2.27
C CYS A 176 -5.52 -1.97 -2.22
N GLU A 177 -6.59 -1.66 -2.97
CA GLU A 177 -7.84 -2.43 -2.95
C GLU A 177 -8.56 -2.36 -4.30
N ALA A 178 -9.38 -3.37 -4.56
CA ALA A 178 -10.37 -3.37 -5.63
C ALA A 178 -11.79 -3.38 -5.05
N ALA A 179 -12.73 -2.71 -5.71
CA ALA A 179 -14.10 -2.56 -5.25
C ALA A 179 -15.12 -2.86 -6.35
N SER A 180 -16.18 -3.60 -6.02
CA SER A 180 -17.29 -3.89 -6.95
C SER A 180 -18.65 -3.98 -6.23
N ILE A 181 -19.67 -4.43 -6.95
CA ILE A 181 -20.99 -4.78 -6.40
C ILE A 181 -20.98 -6.22 -5.85
N ASP A 182 -21.81 -6.52 -4.86
CA ASP A 182 -21.97 -7.84 -4.23
C ASP A 182 -22.29 -8.98 -5.22
N LEU A 183 -23.02 -8.71 -6.30
CA LEU A 183 -23.25 -9.64 -7.41
C LEU A 183 -21.96 -10.16 -8.06
N LYS A 184 -20.82 -9.54 -7.76
CA LYS A 184 -19.48 -9.90 -8.26
C LYS A 184 -18.54 -10.47 -7.20
N ALA A 185 -19.03 -10.75 -5.99
CA ALA A 185 -18.21 -11.34 -4.93
C ALA A 185 -17.53 -12.65 -5.37
N ASP A 186 -18.25 -13.48 -6.14
CA ASP A 186 -17.76 -14.80 -6.60
C ASP A 186 -17.30 -14.80 -8.06
N GLU A 187 -17.06 -13.63 -8.68
CA GLU A 187 -16.62 -13.58 -10.07
C GLU A 187 -15.15 -14.00 -10.19
N ALA A 188 -14.91 -15.19 -10.74
CA ALA A 188 -13.59 -15.83 -10.79
C ALA A 188 -12.49 -14.92 -11.38
N GLY A 189 -12.77 -14.24 -12.50
CA GLY A 189 -11.78 -13.37 -13.13
C GLY A 189 -11.42 -12.13 -12.29
N LEU A 190 -12.37 -11.60 -11.50
CA LEU A 190 -12.10 -10.51 -10.57
C LEU A 190 -11.26 -10.99 -9.38
N LEU A 191 -11.61 -12.13 -8.80
CA LEU A 191 -10.86 -12.72 -7.69
C LEU A 191 -9.43 -13.07 -8.09
N GLU A 192 -9.24 -13.69 -9.25
CA GLU A 192 -7.92 -14.02 -9.79
C GLU A 192 -7.09 -12.75 -10.08
N PHE A 193 -7.70 -11.72 -10.66
CA PHE A 193 -7.04 -10.42 -10.85
C PHE A 193 -6.59 -9.83 -9.50
N CYS A 194 -7.46 -9.80 -8.49
CA CYS A 194 -7.13 -9.27 -7.16
C CYS A 194 -6.00 -10.06 -6.48
N HIS A 195 -6.07 -11.39 -6.55
CA HIS A 195 -5.01 -12.27 -6.04
C HIS A 195 -3.68 -12.01 -6.75
N SER A 196 -3.66 -11.88 -8.09
CA SER A 196 -2.44 -11.58 -8.86
C SER A 196 -1.79 -10.25 -8.48
N LYS A 197 -2.57 -9.31 -7.92
CA LYS A 197 -2.12 -8.00 -7.46
C LYS A 197 -1.83 -7.95 -5.95
N GLY A 198 -2.17 -9.00 -5.21
CA GLY A 198 -2.05 -9.03 -3.75
C GLY A 198 -2.98 -8.03 -3.05
N VAL A 199 -4.15 -7.73 -3.64
CA VAL A 199 -5.12 -6.78 -3.07
C VAL A 199 -6.44 -7.46 -2.76
N SER A 200 -7.17 -6.92 -1.79
CA SER A 200 -8.50 -7.43 -1.42
C SER A 200 -9.58 -6.92 -2.37
N LEU A 201 -10.57 -7.76 -2.66
CA LEU A 201 -11.81 -7.35 -3.31
C LEU A 201 -12.85 -7.02 -2.25
N VAL A 202 -13.31 -5.78 -2.22
CA VAL A 202 -14.43 -5.32 -1.39
C VAL A 202 -15.67 -5.22 -2.26
N THR A 203 -16.80 -5.73 -1.78
CA THR A 203 -18.07 -5.65 -2.49
C THR A 203 -19.12 -4.96 -1.65
N TYR A 204 -20.05 -4.29 -2.33
CA TYR A 204 -21.12 -3.53 -1.71
C TYR A 204 -22.46 -3.87 -2.35
N SER A 205 -23.51 -3.83 -1.55
CA SER A 205 -24.88 -3.94 -2.03
C SER A 205 -25.27 -2.75 -2.92
N ALA A 206 -26.30 -2.95 -3.74
CA ALA A 206 -26.87 -1.85 -4.54
C ALA A 206 -27.34 -0.66 -3.66
N GLU A 207 -27.88 -0.95 -2.48
CA GLU A 207 -28.35 0.08 -1.54
C GLU A 207 -27.20 0.93 -0.99
N GLU A 208 -26.09 0.30 -0.59
CA GLU A 208 -24.89 1.00 -0.11
C GLU A 208 -24.32 1.91 -1.20
N LEU A 209 -24.20 1.41 -2.43
CA LEU A 209 -23.70 2.20 -3.56
C LEU A 209 -24.58 3.42 -3.85
N MET A 210 -25.91 3.26 -3.79
CA MET A 210 -26.86 4.36 -4.03
C MET A 210 -26.82 5.45 -2.96
N LYS A 211 -26.40 5.13 -1.73
CA LYS A 211 -26.21 6.11 -0.64
C LYS A 211 -24.97 6.99 -0.83
N VAL A 212 -24.03 6.57 -1.69
CA VAL A 212 -22.81 7.34 -1.96
C VAL A 212 -23.19 8.63 -2.68
N SER A 213 -22.87 9.77 -2.06
CA SER A 213 -22.96 11.08 -2.69
C SER A 213 -21.77 11.32 -3.61
N GLY A 214 -22.02 11.88 -4.80
CA GLY A 214 -20.97 12.24 -5.74
C GLY A 214 -21.55 12.53 -7.13
N ASP A 215 -20.72 13.11 -7.99
CA ASP A 215 -21.02 13.27 -9.41
C ASP A 215 -20.51 12.03 -10.17
N PHE A 216 -21.45 11.18 -10.59
CA PHE A 216 -21.16 9.89 -11.19
C PHE A 216 -21.75 9.78 -12.60
N THR A 217 -21.03 9.08 -13.47
CA THR A 217 -21.42 8.82 -14.85
C THR A 217 -22.57 7.80 -14.89
N ALA A 218 -23.82 8.25 -14.99
CA ALA A 218 -24.97 7.36 -15.03
C ALA A 218 -24.96 6.40 -16.23
N SER A 219 -25.46 5.18 -16.02
CA SER A 219 -25.59 4.14 -17.05
C SER A 219 -26.94 3.45 -16.92
N GLU A 220 -27.84 3.69 -17.89
CA GLU A 220 -29.18 3.12 -17.87
C GLU A 220 -29.20 1.59 -17.92
N PHE A 221 -28.27 0.99 -18.67
CA PHE A 221 -28.10 -0.47 -18.73
C PHE A 221 -27.71 -1.08 -17.38
N VAL A 222 -26.86 -0.39 -16.61
CA VAL A 222 -26.47 -0.87 -15.27
C VAL A 222 -27.65 -0.71 -14.31
N ARG A 223 -28.34 0.43 -14.37
CA ARG A 223 -29.51 0.71 -13.53
C ARG A 223 -30.62 -0.33 -13.69
N SER A 224 -30.90 -0.78 -14.92
CA SER A 224 -31.96 -1.77 -15.17
C SER A 224 -31.62 -3.18 -14.66
N ILE A 225 -30.34 -3.51 -14.50
CA ILE A 225 -29.88 -4.84 -14.06
C ILE A 225 -29.63 -4.88 -12.55
N THR A 226 -28.98 -3.85 -12.00
CA THR A 226 -28.48 -3.87 -10.62
C THR A 226 -29.16 -2.87 -9.71
N GLY A 227 -30.03 -2.00 -10.24
CA GLY A 227 -30.63 -0.89 -9.49
C GLY A 227 -29.68 0.28 -9.24
N VAL A 228 -28.42 0.21 -9.69
CA VAL A 228 -27.39 1.25 -9.51
C VAL A 228 -27.03 1.87 -10.85
N ASP A 229 -26.93 3.20 -10.93
CA ASP A 229 -26.59 3.91 -12.16
C ASP A 229 -25.09 3.79 -12.54
N ASN A 230 -24.20 3.62 -11.57
CA ASN A 230 -22.77 3.41 -11.80
C ASN A 230 -22.14 2.54 -10.70
N ILE A 231 -21.65 1.36 -11.06
CA ILE A 231 -21.01 0.48 -10.09
C ILE A 231 -19.57 0.92 -9.80
N CYS A 232 -18.73 1.03 -10.84
CA CYS A 232 -17.29 1.21 -10.66
C CYS A 232 -16.91 2.54 -9.96
N GLU A 233 -17.51 3.66 -10.29
CA GLU A 233 -17.16 4.93 -9.65
C GLU A 233 -17.64 4.97 -8.19
N ARG A 234 -18.87 4.52 -7.94
CA ARG A 234 -19.45 4.49 -6.59
C ARG A 234 -18.69 3.53 -5.68
N SER A 235 -18.35 2.34 -6.18
CA SER A 235 -17.60 1.35 -5.40
C SER A 235 -16.18 1.85 -5.10
N ALA A 236 -15.50 2.48 -6.06
CA ALA A 236 -14.19 3.08 -5.85
C ALA A 236 -14.23 4.15 -4.76
N VAL A 237 -15.18 5.09 -4.84
CA VAL A 237 -15.31 6.21 -3.89
C VAL A 237 -15.72 5.73 -2.50
N LEU A 238 -16.69 4.82 -2.41
CA LEU A 238 -17.12 4.27 -1.12
C LEU A 238 -15.99 3.53 -0.41
N CYS A 239 -15.26 2.70 -1.16
CA CYS A 239 -14.15 1.92 -0.61
C CYS A 239 -12.94 2.78 -0.28
N SER A 240 -12.69 3.86 -1.01
CA SER A 240 -11.59 4.77 -0.69
C SER A 240 -11.89 5.71 0.47
N GLY A 241 -13.17 6.01 0.72
CA GLY A 241 -13.56 7.11 1.61
C GLY A 241 -13.01 8.47 1.16
N GLY A 242 -12.59 8.58 -0.11
CA GLY A 242 -11.86 9.70 -0.66
C GLY A 242 -12.45 10.19 -1.98
N LYS A 243 -11.57 10.68 -2.88
CA LYS A 243 -11.98 11.37 -4.12
C LYS A 243 -11.84 10.46 -5.34
N LEU A 244 -12.78 10.58 -6.29
CA LEU A 244 -12.65 10.00 -7.62
C LEU A 244 -11.56 10.75 -8.40
N VAL A 245 -10.58 10.03 -8.93
CA VAL A 245 -9.47 10.61 -9.71
C VAL A 245 -9.53 10.24 -11.19
N ILE A 246 -10.04 9.05 -11.52
CA ILE A 246 -10.32 8.66 -12.90
C ILE A 246 -11.77 8.20 -12.99
N ARG A 247 -12.52 8.87 -13.87
CA ARG A 247 -13.89 8.50 -14.20
C ARG A 247 -13.94 7.16 -14.92
N LYS A 248 -15.15 6.62 -15.06
CA LYS A 248 -15.42 5.36 -15.73
C LYS A 248 -14.82 5.33 -17.14
N THR A 249 -13.90 4.39 -17.34
CA THR A 249 -13.36 4.02 -18.65
C THR A 249 -13.83 2.62 -18.99
N ALA A 250 -14.48 2.44 -20.14
CA ALA A 250 -14.97 1.16 -20.62
C ALA A 250 -14.03 0.57 -21.68
N LEU A 251 -13.62 -0.69 -21.50
CA LEU A 251 -12.78 -1.44 -22.43
C LEU A 251 -13.18 -2.92 -22.42
N ASN A 252 -13.49 -3.49 -23.59
CA ASN A 252 -13.73 -4.94 -23.75
C ASN A 252 -14.76 -5.54 -22.78
N GLY A 253 -15.80 -4.78 -22.41
CA GLY A 253 -16.82 -5.23 -21.45
C GLY A 253 -16.42 -5.11 -19.98
N VAL A 254 -15.27 -4.52 -19.69
CA VAL A 254 -14.80 -4.10 -18.36
C VAL A 254 -14.96 -2.59 -18.24
N THR A 255 -15.36 -2.12 -17.05
CA THR A 255 -15.42 -0.71 -16.69
C THR A 255 -14.55 -0.48 -15.47
N VAL A 256 -13.60 0.45 -15.58
CA VAL A 256 -12.66 0.78 -14.51
C VAL A 256 -12.86 2.23 -14.12
N ALA A 257 -12.90 2.49 -12.82
CA ALA A 257 -12.79 3.82 -12.24
C ALA A 257 -11.75 3.79 -11.13
N VAL A 258 -11.16 4.94 -10.80
CA VAL A 258 -10.08 5.00 -9.82
C VAL A 258 -10.37 6.10 -8.82
N ALA A 259 -10.23 5.78 -7.53
CA ALA A 259 -10.34 6.74 -6.44
C ALA A 259 -9.10 6.68 -5.55
N GLU A 260 -8.79 7.80 -4.89
CA GLU A 260 -7.67 7.92 -3.97
C GLU A 260 -8.17 7.96 -2.51
N LYS A 261 -7.62 7.08 -1.68
CA LYS A 261 -7.74 7.17 -0.23
C LYS A 261 -7.03 8.43 0.28
N PRO A 262 -7.60 9.15 1.26
CA PRO A 262 -6.89 10.21 1.95
C PRO A 262 -5.61 9.68 2.59
N VAL A 263 -4.49 10.37 2.35
CA VAL A 263 -3.18 10.01 2.92
C VAL A 263 -2.82 11.01 4.01
N ARG A 264 -2.36 10.48 5.14
CA ARG A 264 -1.75 11.25 6.22
C ARG A 264 -0.54 10.50 6.72
N ILE A 265 0.61 11.16 6.66
CA ILE A 265 1.88 10.60 7.10
C ILE A 265 2.02 10.80 8.61
N ASP A 266 2.37 9.73 9.30
CA ASP A 266 2.55 9.73 10.74
C ASP A 266 3.81 8.96 11.09
N PHE A 267 4.80 9.69 11.59
CA PHE A 267 6.09 9.15 11.97
C PHE A 267 6.06 8.42 13.32
N SER A 268 4.95 8.47 14.06
CA SER A 268 4.75 7.67 15.27
C SER A 268 4.20 6.28 15.00
N LYS A 269 3.66 6.03 13.80
CA LYS A 269 3.19 4.71 13.41
C LYS A 269 4.36 3.73 13.41
N LYS A 270 4.11 2.55 13.97
CA LYS A 270 5.02 1.41 13.94
C LYS A 270 4.45 0.35 13.00
N VAL A 271 5.34 -0.43 12.41
CA VAL A 271 4.96 -1.68 11.74
C VAL A 271 4.29 -2.57 12.80
N ILE A 272 3.14 -3.16 12.49
CA ILE A 272 2.41 -4.12 13.34
C ILE A 272 2.48 -5.49 12.67
#